data_AF-A0A367RSR3-F1
#
_entry.id   AF-A0A367RSR3-F1
#
_cell.length_a   1.000
_cell.length_b   1.000
_cell.length_c   1.000
_cell.angle_alpha   90.00
_cell.angle_beta   90.00
_cell.angle_gamma   90.00
#
_symmetry.space_group_name_H-M   'P 1'
#
loop_
_entity.id
_entity.type
_entity.pdbx_description
1 polymer ?
#
loop_
_entity_poly.entity_id
_entity_poly.type
_entity_poly.pdbx_seq_one_letter_code
_entity_poly.pdbx_strand_id
1 'polypeptide(L)'
;MHRTPTRRQIQAKLSTMPPQRSQATVYLNAYKMMLEKERLEQELQKLEARRHQIQQRLAILNSQIIAEEDTAHHQANTDLENNTPKFNTITLEY
;
A
#
# COMPACT_ATOMS: atom_id res chain seq x y z
N MET A 1 -31.50 -65.53 15.38
CA MET A 1 -32.29 -64.39 14.84
C MET A 1 -32.05 -63.17 15.73
N HIS A 2 -31.27 -62.19 15.26
CA HIS A 2 -30.90 -61.01 16.06
C HIS A 2 -31.92 -59.88 15.85
N ARG A 3 -32.54 -59.42 16.94
CA ARG A 3 -33.44 -58.25 16.95
C ARG A 3 -32.58 -57.00 16.81
N THR A 4 -32.78 -56.23 15.74
CA THR A 4 -32.16 -54.90 15.61
C THR A 4 -32.84 -53.93 16.59
N PRO A 5 -32.07 -53.07 17.28
CA PRO A 5 -32.65 -52.09 18.19
C PRO A 5 -33.37 -51.02 17.38
N THR A 6 -34.61 -50.72 17.78
CA THR A 6 -35.46 -49.71 17.13
C THR A 6 -34.78 -48.34 17.20
N ARG A 7 -34.44 -47.77 16.05
CA ARG A 7 -33.88 -46.42 15.91
C ARG A 7 -34.92 -45.41 16.41
N ARG A 8 -34.80 -44.93 17.65
CA ARG A 8 -35.61 -43.82 18.15
C ARG A 8 -35.35 -42.59 17.26
N GLN A 9 -36.41 -41.99 16.72
CA GLN A 9 -36.32 -40.73 16.01
C GLN A 9 -35.96 -39.63 17.01
N ILE A 10 -34.76 -39.05 16.87
CA ILE A 10 -34.36 -37.87 17.63
C ILE A 10 -35.26 -36.74 17.16
N GLN A 11 -36.19 -36.30 18.00
CA GLN A 11 -36.98 -35.12 17.68
C GLN A 11 -36.06 -33.91 17.63
N ALA A 12 -36.10 -33.16 16.53
CA ALA A 12 -35.41 -31.89 16.44
C ALA A 12 -35.96 -31.00 17.54
N LYS A 13 -35.09 -30.54 18.45
CA LYS A 13 -35.46 -29.48 19.39
C LYS A 13 -35.73 -28.24 18.54
N LEU A 14 -37.01 -27.99 18.25
CA LEU A 14 -37.46 -26.75 17.63
C LEU A 14 -37.24 -25.63 18.65
N SER A 15 -36.00 -25.15 18.79
CA SER A 15 -35.72 -23.89 19.48
C SER A 15 -36.17 -22.77 18.54
N THR A 16 -37.47 -22.52 18.52
CA THR A 16 -38.05 -21.33 17.87
C THR A 16 -37.67 -20.04 18.59
N MET A 17 -37.07 -20.15 19.79
CA MET A 17 -36.50 -19.02 20.51
C MET A 17 -35.09 -18.71 20.00
N PRO A 18 -34.81 -17.46 19.57
CA PRO A 18 -33.45 -17.00 19.33
C PRO A 18 -32.60 -17.22 20.59
N PRO A 19 -31.32 -17.61 20.46
CA PRO A 19 -30.41 -17.65 21.60
C PRO A 19 -30.44 -16.29 22.31
N GLN A 20 -30.91 -16.27 23.56
CA GLN A 20 -30.85 -15.08 24.40
C GLN A 20 -29.39 -14.61 24.45
N ARG A 21 -29.13 -13.31 24.26
CA ARG A 21 -27.79 -12.74 24.38
C ARG A 21 -27.35 -12.85 25.85
N SER A 22 -26.79 -14.00 26.20
CA SER A 22 -26.21 -14.22 27.52
C SER A 22 -25.07 -13.23 27.76
N GLN A 23 -24.82 -12.86 29.00
CA GLN A 23 -23.67 -12.01 29.33
C GLN A 23 -22.35 -12.59 28.78
N ALA A 24 -22.20 -13.92 28.80
CA ALA A 24 -21.04 -14.62 28.23
C ALA A 24 -20.83 -14.34 26.73
N THR A 25 -21.89 -14.30 25.93
CA THR A 25 -21.77 -13.99 24.50
C THR A 25 -21.40 -12.53 24.25
N VAL A 26 -21.82 -11.61 25.13
CA VAL A 26 -21.40 -10.20 25.08
C VAL A 26 -19.91 -10.07 25.35
N TYR A 27 -19.39 -10.69 26.41
CA TYR A 27 -17.96 -10.66 26.74
C TYR A 27 -17.09 -11.28 25.64
N LEU A 28 -17.53 -12.42 25.07
CA LEU A 28 -16.83 -13.08 23.97
C LEU A 28 -16.76 -12.19 22.72
N ASN A 29 -17.86 -11.50 22.39
CA ASN A 29 -17.88 -10.58 21.26
C ASN A 29 -16.98 -9.37 21.50
N ALA A 30 -17.01 -8.80 22.71
CA ALA A 30 -16.12 -7.69 23.07
C ALA A 30 -14.64 -8.08 22.95
N TYR A 31 -14.27 -9.29 23.40
CA TYR A 31 -12.92 -9.81 23.26
C TYR A 31 -12.51 -9.98 21.79
N LYS A 32 -13.39 -10.52 20.94
CA LYS A 32 -13.13 -10.62 19.49
C LYS A 32 -12.90 -9.26 18.84
N MET A 33 -13.70 -8.25 19.21
CA MET A 33 -13.53 -6.89 18.72
C MET A 33 -12.20 -6.28 19.16
N MET A 34 -11.77 -6.56 20.39
CA MET A 34 -10.47 -6.10 20.91
C MET A 34 -9.30 -6.70 20.12
N LEU A 35 -9.34 -8.01 19.86
CA LEU A 35 -8.31 -8.67 19.04
C LEU A 35 -8.26 -8.12 17.62
N GLU A 36 -9.42 -7.91 17.00
CA GLU A 36 -9.47 -7.36 15.64
C GLU A 36 -8.94 -5.92 15.61
N LYS A 37 -9.25 -5.11 16.63
CA LYS A 37 -8.69 -3.77 16.76
C LYS A 37 -7.16 -3.82 16.82
N GLU A 38 -6.59 -4.66 17.69
CA GLU A 38 -5.13 -4.80 17.82
C GLU A 38 -4.49 -5.24 16.50
N ARG A 39 -5.10 -6.21 15.81
CA ARG A 39 -4.66 -6.67 14.49
C ARG A 39 -4.62 -5.52 13.48
N LEU A 40 -5.68 -4.71 13.42
CA LEU A 40 -5.78 -3.58 12.50
C LEU A 40 -4.80 -2.45 12.85
N GLU A 41 -4.54 -2.20 14.13
CA GLU A 41 -3.52 -1.23 14.56
C GLU A 41 -2.11 -1.64 14.11
N GLN A 42 -1.77 -2.93 14.24
CA GLN A 42 -0.50 -3.47 13.74
C GLN A 42 -0.40 -3.38 12.21
N GLU A 43 -1.50 -3.66 11.49
CA GLU A 43 -1.56 -3.57 10.04
C GLU A 43 -1.38 -2.11 9.57
N LEU A 44 -2.03 -1.17 10.26
CA LEU A 44 -1.87 0.26 10.00
C LEU A 44 -0.41 0.70 10.16
N GLN A 45 0.25 0.32 11.25
CA GLN A 45 1.66 0.65 11.48
C GLN A 45 2.57 0.13 10.36
N LYS A 46 2.32 -1.09 9.87
CA LYS A 46 3.06 -1.65 8.72
C LYS A 46 2.83 -0.84 7.44
N LEU A 47 1.58 -0.42 7.18
CA LEU A 47 1.25 0.40 6.02
C LEU A 47 1.90 1.78 6.10
N GLU A 48 2.00 2.39 7.28
CA GLU A 48 2.70 3.66 7.46
C GLU A 48 4.20 3.54 7.20
N ALA A 49 4.84 2.48 7.70
CA ALA A 49 6.25 2.22 7.39
C ALA A 49 6.47 2.07 5.87
N ARG A 50 5.59 1.31 5.20
CA ARG A 50 5.63 1.15 3.74
C ARG A 50 5.38 2.48 3.00
N ARG A 51 4.44 3.30 3.47
CA ARG A 51 4.18 4.64 2.92
C ARG A 51 5.44 5.50 2.98
N HIS A 52 6.13 5.52 4.12
CA HIS A 52 7.36 6.30 4.28
C HIS A 52 8.48 5.83 3.34
N GLN A 53 8.67 4.52 3.18
CA GLN A 53 9.64 3.99 2.21
C GLN A 53 9.32 4.42 0.78
N ILE A 54 8.06 4.37 0.37
CA ILE A 54 7.62 4.81 -0.96
C ILE A 54 7.88 6.31 -1.14
N GLN A 55 7.54 7.14 -0.16
CA GLN A 55 7.79 8.58 -0.21
C GLN A 55 9.28 8.92 -0.36
N GLN A 56 10.15 8.24 0.39
CA GLN A 56 11.60 8.40 0.26
C GLN A 56 12.08 8.03 -1.15
N ARG A 57 11.59 6.91 -1.70
CA ARG A 57 11.96 6.49 -3.05
C ARG A 57 11.50 7.48 -4.12
N LEU A 58 10.29 8.02 -3.99
CA LEU A 58 9.77 9.06 -4.89
C LEU A 58 10.62 10.33 -4.83
N ALA A 59 11.03 10.78 -3.63
CA ALA A 59 11.90 11.95 -3.50
C ALA A 59 13.25 11.75 -4.21
N ILE A 60 13.86 10.57 -4.06
CA ILE A 60 15.10 10.21 -4.76
C ILE A 60 14.89 10.23 -6.28
N LEU A 61 13.84 9.58 -6.78
CA LEU A 61 13.56 9.54 -8.22
C LEU A 61 13.34 10.95 -8.79
N ASN A 62 12.61 11.81 -8.09
CA ASN A 62 12.42 13.19 -8.52
C ASN A 62 13.75 13.94 -8.62
N SER A 63 14.66 13.77 -7.66
CA SER A 63 15.99 14.39 -7.74
C SER A 63 16.82 13.88 -8.92
N GLN A 64 16.68 12.59 -9.25
CA GLN A 64 17.36 11.99 -10.40
C GLN A 64 16.79 12.51 -11.73
N ILE A 65 15.47 12.65 -11.82
CA ILE A 65 14.80 13.22 -13.00
C ILE A 65 15.29 14.65 -13.25
N ILE A 66 15.28 15.50 -12.22
CA ILE A 66 15.73 16.89 -12.35
C ILE A 66 17.19 16.95 -12.81
N ALA A 67 18.06 16.14 -12.19
CA ALA A 67 19.48 16.10 -12.59
C ALA A 67 19.67 15.65 -14.04
N GLU A 68 18.91 14.65 -14.50
CA GLU A 68 18.98 14.19 -15.89
C GLU A 68 18.47 15.26 -16.87
N GLU A 69 17.38 15.95 -16.54
CA GLU A 69 16.85 17.08 -17.32
C GLU A 69 17.89 18.20 -17.45
N ASP A 70 18.55 18.58 -16.35
CA ASP A 70 19.62 19.58 -16.36
C ASP A 70 20.79 19.15 -17.26
N THR A 71 21.20 17.88 -17.20
CA THR A 71 22.28 17.37 -18.08
C THR A 71 21.88 17.40 -19.55
N ALA A 72 20.64 17.06 -19.89
CA ALA A 72 20.13 17.11 -21.25
C ALA A 72 20.09 18.55 -21.77
N HIS A 73 19.67 19.52 -20.94
CA HIS A 73 19.72 20.93 -21.28
C HIS A 73 21.16 21.43 -21.49
N HIS A 74 22.12 21.01 -20.67
CA HIS A 74 23.53 21.35 -20.86
C HIS A 74 24.10 20.77 -22.16
N GLN A 75 23.81 19.50 -22.46
CA GLN A 75 24.23 18.86 -23.72
C GLN A 75 23.69 19.60 -24.95
N ALA A 76 22.40 19.92 -24.94
CA ALA A 76 21.78 20.68 -26.04
C ALA A 76 22.47 22.04 -26.26
N ASN A 77 22.82 22.76 -25.19
CA ASN A 77 23.55 24.03 -25.31
C ASN A 77 24.98 23.85 -25.85
N THR A 78 25.70 22.81 -25.41
CA THR A 78 27.05 22.52 -25.93
C THR A 78 27.04 22.14 -27.40
N ASP A 79 26.00 21.43 -27.86
CA ASP A 79 25.85 21.03 -29.26
C ASP A 79 25.54 22.23 -30.16
N LEU A 80 24.85 23.26 -29.64
CA LEU A 80 24.67 24.53 -30.34
C LEU A 80 25.99 25.30 -30.45
N GLU A 81 26.76 25.45 -29.38
CA GLU A 81 28.04 26.18 -29.42
C GLU A 81 29.04 25.53 -30.39
N ASN A 82 29.12 24.20 -30.41
CA ASN A 82 30.04 23.48 -31.29
C ASN A 82 29.67 23.53 -32.78
N ASN A 83 28.39 23.75 -33.11
CA ASN A 83 27.91 23.85 -34.50
C ASN A 83 27.85 25.29 -35.03
N THR A 84 28.06 26.31 -34.19
CA THR A 84 28.13 27.69 -34.68
C THR A 84 29.46 27.97 -35.39
N PRO A 85 29.45 28.35 -36.68
CA PRO A 85 30.68 28.70 -37.38
C PRO A 85 31.32 29.93 -36.73
N LYS A 86 32.54 29.77 -36.20
CA LYS A 86 33.34 30.89 -35.67
C LYS A 86 33.83 31.74 -36.84
N PHE A 87 33.08 32.78 -37.18
CA PHE A 87 33.52 33.75 -38.18
C PHE A 87 34.58 34.68 -37.57
N ASN A 88 35.81 34.61 -38.07
CA ASN A 88 36.86 35.57 -37.71
C ASN A 88 36.55 36.93 -38.36
N THR A 89 36.14 37.91 -37.55
CA THR A 89 35.93 39.28 -38.03
C THR A 89 37.26 40.01 -38.10
N ILE A 90 37.65 40.47 -39.30
CA ILE A 90 38.78 41.39 -39.49
C ILE A 90 38.23 42.80 -39.34
N THR A 91 38.60 43.49 -38.26
CA THR A 91 38.31 44.91 -38.09
C THR A 91 39.30 45.73 -38.93
N LEU A 92 38.80 46.44 -39.93
CA LEU A 92 39.58 47.43 -40.66
C LEU A 92 39.56 48.74 -39.87
N GLU A 93 40.67 49.06 -39.21
CA GLU A 93 40.89 50.38 -38.61
C GLU A 93 41.19 51.38 -39.75
N TYR A 94 40.43 52.47 -39.80
CA TYR A 94 40.50 53.53 -40.83
C TYR A 94 41.53 54.60 -40.48
#